data_AF-A0A8C7WVN4-F1
#
_entry.id   AF-A0A8C7WVN4-F1
#
_cell.length_a   1.000
_cell.length_b   1.000
_cell.length_c   1.000
_cell.angle_alpha   90.00
_cell.angle_beta   90.00
_cell.angle_gamma   90.00
#
_symmetry.space_group_name_H-M   'P 1'
#
loop_
_entity.id
_entity.type
_entity.pdbx_description
1 polymer ?
#
loop_
_entity_poly.entity_id
_entity_poly.type
_entity_poly.pdbx_seq_one_letter_code
_entity_poly.pdbx_strand_id
1 'polypeptide(L)'
;MKRLYLVEPVVALYAFSSFLIYPLVQQYIYRRLWLQLTNTTYPISSNSSRCAPSDGSSNQTDFHKEVQKQASLFSMYSELLSTIPSLIVTLLLVAYSDRGGRKITIIMPLIGSLIYASSFLTVSFFELNIYLLIGSSFLSSLFGGLGTFLGGCFAYIADLCKNERQRTLRMAGVDMMIGLLSGVAAISTGYFLRAAGFNWPFLTSLLCQCLTLLYAIFILEETVKAPNEGDIFDESTRRHALKYMVCGVYQTFSGLSSKCKILLALMMFIFTTFSFAYVGGISLVTLYELNEPLCWNEVLIGYGSALSTTVFLTSFAGVAALTYCRVPQLLIVLLGILSVASGMILMSFAKTTVLMFIVRIPMLLSIMPFPVLRSMMSKNIS
;
A
#
# COMPACT_ATOMS: atom_id res chain seq x y z
N MET A 1 -20.65 22.14 -10.24
CA MET A 1 -19.19 21.95 -10.21
C MET A 1 -18.77 21.19 -11.47
N LYS A 2 -17.73 21.63 -12.19
CA LYS A 2 -17.22 20.89 -13.37
C LYS A 2 -16.59 19.58 -12.87
N ARG A 3 -17.10 18.44 -13.33
CA ARG A 3 -16.57 17.12 -12.97
C ARG A 3 -15.35 16.79 -13.85
N LEU A 4 -14.35 16.10 -13.30
CA LEU A 4 -13.04 15.89 -13.91
C LEU A 4 -12.69 14.39 -14.01
N TYR A 5 -12.06 14.00 -15.11
CA TYR A 5 -11.56 12.62 -15.35
C TYR A 5 -10.12 12.43 -14.86
N LEU A 6 -9.85 12.85 -13.62
CA LEU A 6 -8.50 12.97 -13.08
C LEU A 6 -8.45 12.32 -11.69
N VAL A 7 -7.90 11.09 -11.66
CA VAL A 7 -7.81 10.22 -10.48
C VAL A 7 -6.50 10.44 -9.70
N GLU A 8 -5.52 11.10 -10.32
CA GLU A 8 -4.18 11.31 -9.80
C GLU A 8 -4.16 12.04 -8.44
N PRO A 9 -4.94 13.12 -8.18
CA PRO A 9 -5.07 13.76 -6.87
C PRO A 9 -5.63 12.84 -5.80
N VAL A 10 -6.57 11.95 -6.15
CA VAL A 10 -7.14 10.97 -5.22
C VAL A 10 -6.03 10.04 -4.75
N VAL A 11 -5.22 9.54 -5.69
CA VAL A 11 -4.09 8.66 -5.35
C VAL A 11 -3.02 9.41 -4.55
N ALA A 12 -2.71 10.67 -4.91
CA ALA A 12 -1.72 11.47 -4.19
C ALA A 12 -2.07 11.69 -2.72
N LEU A 13 -3.29 12.18 -2.47
CA LEU A 13 -3.77 12.47 -1.12
C LEU A 13 -3.92 11.19 -0.31
N TYR A 14 -4.46 10.13 -0.92
CA TYR A 14 -4.56 8.83 -0.27
C TYR A 14 -3.19 8.25 0.10
N ALA A 15 -2.21 8.32 -0.81
CA ALA A 15 -0.86 7.86 -0.55
C ALA A 15 -0.23 8.64 0.60
N PHE A 16 -0.25 9.97 0.55
CA PHE A 16 0.27 10.81 1.63
C PHE A 16 -0.36 10.43 2.98
N SER A 17 -1.67 10.30 3.03
CA SER A 17 -2.40 9.96 4.25
C SER A 17 -2.06 8.57 4.80
N SER A 18 -1.99 7.58 3.92
CA SER A 18 -1.74 6.18 4.31
C SER A 18 -0.31 5.99 4.80
N PHE A 19 0.66 6.59 4.10
CA PHE A 19 2.08 6.54 4.49
C PHE A 19 2.40 7.43 5.69
N LEU A 20 1.53 8.38 6.05
CA LEU A 20 1.58 9.08 7.34
C LEU A 20 1.15 8.13 8.47
N ILE A 21 0.12 7.29 8.27
CA ILE A 21 -0.44 6.39 9.29
C ILE A 21 0.42 5.13 9.52
N TYR A 22 0.83 4.41 8.48
CA TYR A 22 1.45 3.09 8.62
C TYR A 22 2.61 3.00 9.63
N PRO A 23 3.65 3.85 9.55
CA PRO A 23 4.73 3.82 10.53
C PRO A 23 4.27 4.25 11.93
N LEU A 24 3.31 5.18 12.05
CA LEU A 24 2.78 5.61 13.35
C LEU A 24 2.05 4.50 14.06
N VAL A 25 1.27 3.70 13.35
CA VAL A 25 0.53 2.57 13.92
C VAL A 25 1.51 1.59 14.56
N GLN A 26 2.56 1.19 13.84
CA GLN A 26 3.57 0.28 14.37
C GLN A 26 4.27 0.87 15.60
N GLN A 27 4.67 2.15 15.55
CA GLN A 27 5.34 2.81 16.66
C GLN A 27 4.43 3.00 17.88
N TYR A 28 3.15 3.31 17.67
CA TYR A 28 2.16 3.46 18.73
C TYR A 28 1.92 2.13 19.46
N ILE A 29 1.65 1.06 18.71
CA ILE A 29 1.45 -0.29 19.27
C ILE A 29 2.67 -0.73 20.07
N TYR A 30 3.87 -0.54 19.51
CA TYR A 30 5.11 -0.90 20.19
C TYR A 30 5.28 -0.17 21.53
N ARG A 31 5.06 1.16 21.57
CA ARG A 31 5.17 1.96 22.81
C ARG A 31 4.08 1.60 23.83
N ARG A 32 2.86 1.28 23.38
CA ARG A 32 1.77 0.84 24.26
C ARG A 32 2.04 -0.54 24.87
N LEU A 33 2.53 -1.49 24.08
CA LEU A 33 2.93 -2.80 24.57
C LEU A 33 4.11 -2.71 25.55
N TRP A 34 5.08 -1.84 25.28
CA TRP A 34 6.16 -1.55 26.22
C TRP A 34 5.62 -1.10 27.58
N LEU A 35 4.72 -0.12 27.59
CA LEU A 35 4.11 0.39 28.81
C LEU A 35 3.33 -0.70 29.55
N GLN A 36 2.57 -1.54 28.83
CA GLN A 36 1.79 -2.63 29.42
C GLN A 36 2.66 -3.74 30.04
N LEU A 37 3.81 -4.06 29.42
CA LEU A 37 4.67 -5.16 29.87
C LEU A 37 5.67 -4.73 30.94
N THR A 38 6.15 -3.49 30.89
CA THR A 38 7.21 -3.00 31.79
C THR A 38 6.71 -2.05 32.87
N ASN A 39 5.47 -1.52 32.75
CA ASN A 39 4.95 -0.41 33.57
C ASN A 39 5.83 0.85 33.55
N THR A 40 6.72 0.99 32.57
CA THR A 40 7.58 2.17 32.41
C THR A 40 7.31 2.87 31.08
N THR A 41 7.55 4.18 31.04
CA THR A 41 7.56 4.92 29.77
C THR A 41 8.72 4.46 28.89
N TYR A 42 8.46 4.30 27.59
CA TYR A 42 9.47 3.90 26.62
C TYR A 42 10.67 4.87 26.64
N PRO A 43 11.92 4.38 26.78
CA PRO A 43 13.09 5.24 26.87
C PRO A 43 13.35 5.96 25.55
N ILE A 44 13.25 7.30 25.54
CA ILE A 44 13.55 8.15 24.40
C ILE A 44 14.99 8.66 24.56
N SER A 45 15.99 7.98 23.99
CA SER A 45 17.37 8.48 23.96
C SER A 45 17.60 9.37 22.74
N SER A 46 18.13 10.58 22.95
CA SER A 46 18.34 11.60 21.91
C SER A 46 19.69 11.49 21.20
N ASN A 47 20.65 10.74 21.74
CA ASN A 47 22.02 10.63 21.21
C ASN A 47 22.45 9.15 21.13
N SER A 48 22.68 8.66 19.91
CA SER A 48 23.26 7.34 19.53
C SER A 48 22.43 6.06 19.81
N SER A 49 22.66 5.06 18.96
CA SER A 49 21.95 3.79 18.74
C SER A 49 21.16 3.24 19.93
N ARG A 50 19.87 2.99 19.71
CA ARG A 50 18.91 2.50 20.72
C ARG A 50 19.22 1.12 21.31
N CYS A 51 20.16 0.37 20.70
CA CYS A 51 20.59 -0.94 21.18
C CYS A 51 21.97 -0.94 21.85
N ALA A 52 22.53 0.22 22.23
CA ALA A 52 23.73 0.18 23.05
C ALA A 52 23.38 -0.56 24.36
N PRO A 53 24.04 -1.69 24.70
CA PRO A 53 23.90 -2.25 26.02
C PRO A 53 24.50 -1.22 26.96
N SER A 54 23.67 -0.52 27.72
CA SER A 54 24.16 0.10 28.95
C SER A 54 24.65 -1.04 29.82
N ASP A 55 25.96 -1.13 30.01
CA ASP A 55 26.65 -2.14 30.81
C ASP A 55 25.85 -2.45 32.08
N GLY A 56 25.20 -3.62 32.13
CA GLY A 56 24.64 -4.18 33.37
C GLY A 56 23.16 -4.54 33.48
N SER A 57 22.35 -4.68 32.42
CA SER A 57 21.00 -5.30 32.61
C SER A 57 20.58 -6.29 31.53
N SER A 58 20.69 -7.59 31.84
CA SER A 58 20.06 -8.68 31.08
C SER A 58 18.56 -8.47 30.87
N ASN A 59 17.90 -7.82 31.85
CA ASN A 59 16.46 -7.60 31.84
C ASN A 59 16.00 -6.66 30.72
N GLN A 60 16.77 -5.62 30.37
CA GLN A 60 16.33 -4.65 29.35
C GLN A 60 16.32 -5.26 27.95
N THR A 61 17.34 -6.06 27.63
CA THR A 61 17.43 -6.83 26.38
C THR A 61 16.28 -7.85 26.27
N ASP A 62 15.88 -8.46 27.38
CA ASP A 62 14.75 -9.41 27.40
C ASP A 62 13.40 -8.71 27.21
N PHE A 63 13.20 -7.51 27.79
CA PHE A 63 11.99 -6.71 27.55
C PHE A 63 11.85 -6.28 26.08
N HIS A 64 12.93 -5.84 25.43
CA HIS A 64 12.88 -5.49 24.01
C HIS A 64 12.46 -6.67 23.13
N LYS A 65 12.99 -7.87 23.41
CA LYS A 65 12.62 -9.11 22.70
C LYS A 65 11.14 -9.46 22.91
N GLU A 66 10.65 -9.40 24.15
CA GLU A 66 9.26 -9.75 24.44
C GLU A 66 8.27 -8.74 23.85
N VAL A 67 8.54 -7.43 23.97
CA VAL A 67 7.69 -6.39 23.35
C VAL A 67 7.66 -6.55 21.84
N GLN A 68 8.80 -6.83 21.21
CA GLN A 68 8.87 -7.07 19.77
C GLN A 68 8.07 -8.31 19.36
N LYS A 69 8.17 -9.40 20.13
CA LYS A 69 7.40 -10.61 19.90
C LYS A 69 5.89 -10.35 20.00
N GLN A 70 5.43 -9.60 21.00
CA GLN A 70 4.02 -9.26 21.12
C GLN A 70 3.56 -8.31 20.01
N ALA A 71 4.38 -7.33 19.63
CA ALA A 71 4.07 -6.39 18.55
C ALA A 71 4.00 -7.10 17.17
N SER A 72 4.86 -8.07 16.93
CA SER A 72 4.84 -8.87 15.70
C SER A 72 3.62 -9.79 15.64
N LEU A 73 3.26 -10.45 16.75
CA LEU A 73 2.02 -11.24 16.85
C LEU A 73 0.77 -10.37 16.64
N PHE A 74 0.72 -9.18 17.27
CA PHE A 74 -0.36 -8.23 17.08
C PHE A 74 -0.51 -7.83 15.60
N SER A 75 0.60 -7.47 14.96
CA SER A 75 0.61 -7.10 13.53
C SER A 75 0.17 -8.26 12.65
N MET A 76 0.64 -9.48 12.95
CA MET A 76 0.24 -10.69 12.23
C MET A 76 -1.26 -10.95 12.33
N TYR A 77 -1.84 -10.89 13.53
CA TYR A 77 -3.29 -11.07 13.71
C TYR A 77 -4.09 -9.98 13.01
N SER A 78 -3.68 -8.71 13.14
CA SER A 78 -4.34 -7.60 12.45
C SER A 78 -4.29 -7.75 10.93
N GLU A 79 -3.15 -8.17 10.36
CA GLU A 79 -2.97 -8.34 8.92
C GLU A 79 -3.76 -9.55 8.39
N LEU A 80 -3.75 -10.69 9.08
CA LEU A 80 -4.52 -11.87 8.68
C LEU A 80 -6.03 -11.61 8.72
N LEU A 81 -6.50 -10.97 9.79
CA LEU A 81 -7.93 -10.65 9.97
C LEU A 81 -8.40 -9.55 9.00
N SER A 82 -7.51 -8.71 8.48
CA SER A 82 -7.86 -7.66 7.51
C SER A 82 -7.72 -8.14 6.05
N THR A 83 -6.65 -8.85 5.71
CA THR A 83 -6.37 -9.29 4.34
C THR A 83 -7.38 -10.30 3.82
N ILE A 84 -7.81 -11.28 4.61
CA ILE A 84 -8.76 -12.31 4.17
C ILE A 84 -10.11 -11.70 3.78
N PRO A 85 -10.80 -10.89 4.63
CA PRO A 85 -12.04 -10.23 4.24
C PRO A 85 -11.83 -9.24 3.09
N SER A 86 -10.73 -8.48 3.12
CA SER A 86 -10.41 -7.50 2.08
C SER A 86 -10.27 -8.16 0.70
N LEU A 87 -9.65 -9.35 0.60
CA LEU A 87 -9.56 -10.09 -0.65
C LEU A 87 -10.93 -10.50 -1.20
N ILE A 88 -11.81 -11.02 -0.33
CA ILE A 88 -13.17 -11.41 -0.72
C ILE A 88 -13.94 -10.19 -1.23
N VAL A 89 -13.93 -9.08 -0.47
CA VAL A 89 -14.62 -7.84 -0.83
C VAL A 89 -14.02 -7.21 -2.09
N THR A 90 -12.69 -7.27 -2.25
CA THR A 90 -12.01 -6.76 -3.46
C THR A 90 -12.52 -7.46 -4.71
N LEU A 91 -12.61 -8.79 -4.70
CA LEU A 91 -13.12 -9.56 -5.85
C LEU A 91 -14.55 -9.14 -6.20
N LEU A 92 -15.41 -8.97 -5.18
CA LEU A 92 -16.79 -8.54 -5.37
C LEU A 92 -16.90 -7.12 -5.93
N LEU A 93 -16.19 -6.16 -5.32
CA LEU A 93 -16.24 -4.76 -5.72
C LEU A 93 -15.62 -4.53 -7.10
N VAL A 94 -14.50 -5.19 -7.41
CA VAL A 94 -13.85 -5.07 -8.72
C VAL A 94 -14.75 -5.66 -9.81
N ALA A 95 -15.32 -6.85 -9.60
CA ALA A 95 -16.24 -7.46 -10.55
C ALA A 95 -17.53 -6.63 -10.73
N TYR A 96 -18.04 -6.04 -9.65
CA TYR A 96 -19.18 -5.13 -9.74
C TYR A 96 -18.83 -3.87 -10.52
N SER A 97 -17.62 -3.32 -10.34
CA SER A 97 -17.20 -2.06 -10.95
C SER A 97 -17.14 -2.08 -12.49
N ASP A 98 -16.98 -3.26 -13.09
CA ASP A 98 -17.04 -3.42 -14.55
C ASP A 98 -18.43 -3.08 -15.13
N ARG A 99 -19.48 -3.07 -14.30
CA ARG A 99 -20.87 -2.79 -14.72
C ARG A 99 -21.53 -1.65 -13.96
N GLY A 100 -21.28 -1.56 -12.65
CA GLY A 100 -21.91 -0.61 -11.73
C GLY A 100 -21.16 0.71 -11.56
N GLY A 101 -20.08 0.92 -12.31
CA GLY A 101 -19.23 2.11 -12.22
C GLY A 101 -17.92 1.87 -11.48
N ARG A 102 -16.85 2.55 -11.92
CA ARG A 102 -15.50 2.48 -11.35
C ARG A 102 -15.38 3.20 -10.02
N LYS A 103 -16.23 4.20 -9.72
CA LYS A 103 -16.09 4.95 -8.47
C LYS A 103 -16.25 4.10 -7.22
N ILE A 104 -17.05 3.03 -7.26
CA ILE A 104 -17.32 2.21 -6.08
C ILE A 104 -16.06 1.54 -5.52
N THR A 105 -15.12 1.13 -6.39
CA THR A 105 -13.84 0.53 -5.97
C THR A 105 -12.86 1.56 -5.41
N ILE A 106 -13.13 2.85 -5.58
CA ILE A 106 -12.35 3.96 -5.01
C ILE A 106 -13.01 4.44 -3.71
N ILE A 107 -14.33 4.65 -3.71
CA ILE A 107 -15.08 5.21 -2.57
C ILE A 107 -15.14 4.23 -1.39
N MET A 108 -15.44 2.95 -1.62
CA MET A 108 -15.58 1.98 -0.52
C MET A 108 -14.29 1.87 0.32
N PRO A 109 -13.09 1.66 -0.28
CA PRO A 109 -11.86 1.62 0.51
C PRO A 109 -11.53 2.93 1.23
N LEU A 110 -11.94 4.09 0.71
CA LEU A 110 -11.78 5.37 1.39
C LEU A 110 -12.64 5.45 2.66
N ILE A 111 -13.88 4.92 2.62
CA ILE A 111 -14.74 4.80 3.80
C ILE A 111 -14.10 3.86 4.83
N GLY A 112 -13.61 2.70 4.40
CA GLY A 112 -12.88 1.77 5.27
C GLY A 112 -11.67 2.45 5.93
N SER A 113 -10.87 3.17 5.15
CA SER A 113 -9.69 3.89 5.64
C SER A 113 -10.05 4.97 6.67
N LEU A 114 -11.19 5.66 6.52
CA LEU A 114 -11.70 6.62 7.51
C LEU A 114 -12.14 5.95 8.81
N ILE A 115 -12.80 4.80 8.72
CA ILE A 115 -13.16 3.99 9.91
C ILE A 115 -11.88 3.58 10.65
N TYR A 116 -10.85 3.16 9.91
CA TYR A 116 -9.55 2.81 10.46
C TYR A 116 -8.90 4.01 11.15
N ALA A 117 -8.72 5.14 10.45
CA ALA A 117 -8.07 6.33 10.99
C ALA A 117 -8.81 6.92 12.22
N SER A 118 -10.15 6.95 12.18
CA SER A 118 -10.97 7.43 13.30
C SER A 118 -10.88 6.51 14.53
N SER A 119 -10.84 5.19 14.30
CA SER A 119 -10.64 4.21 15.38
C SER A 119 -9.28 4.39 16.06
N PHE A 120 -8.22 4.60 15.26
CA PHE A 120 -6.89 4.88 15.78
C PHE A 120 -6.83 6.18 16.59
N LEU A 121 -7.42 7.25 16.07
CA LEU A 121 -7.49 8.53 16.79
C LEU A 121 -8.24 8.38 18.12
N THR A 122 -9.35 7.64 18.13
CA THR A 122 -10.16 7.39 19.33
C THR A 122 -9.37 6.58 20.37
N VAL A 123 -8.74 5.48 19.97
CA VAL A 123 -7.94 4.64 20.87
C VAL A 123 -6.73 5.40 21.42
N SER A 124 -6.10 6.24 20.59
CA SER A 124 -4.97 7.08 20.99
C SER A 124 -5.37 8.20 21.94
N PHE A 125 -6.50 8.87 21.70
CA PHE A 125 -6.97 10.00 22.50
C PHE A 125 -7.53 9.59 23.87
N PHE A 126 -8.32 8.52 23.90
CA PHE A 126 -8.92 8.00 25.14
C PHE A 126 -8.08 6.90 25.82
N GLU A 127 -6.89 6.63 25.29
CA GLU A 127 -5.96 5.62 25.80
C GLU A 127 -6.58 4.22 25.97
N LEU A 128 -7.51 3.85 25.08
CA LEU A 128 -8.26 2.59 25.15
C LEU A 128 -7.39 1.35 24.93
N ASN A 129 -8.00 0.18 25.09
CA ASN A 129 -7.34 -1.09 24.83
C ASN A 129 -6.91 -1.22 23.35
N ILE A 130 -5.63 -1.49 23.11
CA ILE A 130 -5.03 -1.63 21.78
C ILE A 130 -5.65 -2.77 20.95
N TYR A 131 -6.20 -3.81 21.59
CA TYR A 131 -6.83 -4.92 20.86
C TYR A 131 -8.11 -4.50 20.11
N LEU A 132 -8.75 -3.38 20.48
CA LEU A 132 -9.85 -2.79 19.70
C LEU A 132 -9.42 -2.42 18.27
N LEU A 133 -8.14 -2.11 18.07
CA LEU A 133 -7.61 -1.77 16.76
C LEU A 133 -7.66 -2.97 15.81
N ILE A 134 -7.50 -4.20 16.31
CA ILE A 134 -7.66 -5.42 15.49
C ILE A 134 -9.09 -5.52 14.96
N GLY A 135 -10.09 -5.26 15.81
CA GLY A 135 -11.50 -5.20 15.41
C GLY A 135 -11.76 -4.10 14.38
N SER A 136 -11.14 -2.92 14.55
CA SER A 136 -11.24 -1.83 13.58
C SER A 136 -10.59 -2.16 12.23
N SER A 137 -9.46 -2.88 12.22
CA SER A 137 -8.82 -3.38 11.00
C SER A 137 -9.77 -4.30 10.24
N PHE A 138 -10.39 -5.26 10.93
CA PHE A 138 -11.38 -6.16 10.34
C PHE A 138 -12.56 -5.38 9.74
N LEU A 139 -13.14 -4.44 10.50
CA LEU A 139 -14.27 -3.64 10.05
C LEU A 139 -13.92 -2.78 8.83
N SER A 140 -12.76 -2.13 8.83
CA SER A 140 -12.25 -1.37 7.68
C SER A 140 -12.13 -2.27 6.44
N SER A 141 -11.65 -3.50 6.60
CA SER A 141 -11.45 -4.44 5.50
C SER A 141 -12.73 -4.94 4.84
N LEU A 142 -13.88 -4.82 5.51
CA LEU A 142 -15.18 -5.11 4.91
C LEU A 142 -15.58 -4.11 3.81
N PHE A 143 -14.87 -2.99 3.70
CA PHE A 143 -15.04 -2.02 2.62
C PHE A 143 -13.98 -2.16 1.51
N GLY A 144 -13.21 -3.25 1.55
CA GLY A 144 -12.04 -3.48 0.71
C GLY A 144 -10.76 -2.95 1.36
N GLY A 145 -9.72 -2.77 0.55
CA GLY A 145 -8.45 -2.28 1.04
C GLY A 145 -7.61 -1.63 -0.05
N LEU A 146 -6.32 -1.47 0.23
CA LEU A 146 -5.36 -0.87 -0.70
C LEU A 146 -5.42 -1.51 -2.10
N GLY A 147 -5.56 -2.84 -2.15
CA GLY A 147 -5.69 -3.58 -3.41
C GLY A 147 -6.94 -3.19 -4.21
N THR A 148 -8.08 -3.02 -3.57
CA THR A 148 -9.32 -2.55 -4.22
C THR A 148 -9.17 -1.12 -4.72
N PHE A 149 -8.62 -0.23 -3.88
CA PHE A 149 -8.42 1.18 -4.20
C PHE A 149 -7.50 1.36 -5.41
N LEU A 150 -6.32 0.74 -5.37
CA LEU A 150 -5.35 0.79 -6.46
C LEU A 150 -5.88 0.09 -7.70
N GLY A 151 -6.55 -1.06 -7.54
CA GLY A 151 -7.20 -1.76 -8.65
C GLY A 151 -8.22 -0.89 -9.36
N GLY A 152 -9.08 -0.18 -8.61
CA GLY A 152 -10.03 0.78 -9.12
C GLY A 152 -9.37 1.95 -9.85
N CYS A 153 -8.32 2.55 -9.26
CA CYS A 153 -7.59 3.65 -9.88
C CYS A 153 -6.89 3.24 -11.19
N PHE A 154 -6.26 2.07 -11.23
CA PHE A 154 -5.59 1.58 -12.44
C PHE A 154 -6.58 1.13 -13.52
N ALA A 155 -7.73 0.56 -13.14
CA ALA A 155 -8.83 0.29 -14.07
C ALA A 155 -9.39 1.59 -14.65
N TYR A 156 -9.60 2.61 -13.81
CA TYR A 156 -10.03 3.95 -14.24
C TYR A 156 -9.04 4.57 -15.25
N ILE A 157 -7.73 4.44 -15.01
CA ILE A 157 -6.70 4.90 -15.95
C ILE A 157 -6.75 4.09 -17.24
N ALA A 158 -6.95 2.78 -17.17
CA ALA A 158 -7.07 1.93 -18.34
C ALA A 158 -8.26 2.33 -19.21
N ASP A 159 -9.42 2.62 -18.61
CA ASP A 159 -10.63 3.08 -19.32
C ASP A 159 -10.40 4.40 -20.07
N LEU A 160 -9.58 5.31 -19.53
CA LEU A 160 -9.29 6.61 -20.15
C LEU A 160 -8.20 6.56 -21.23
N CYS A 161 -7.39 5.51 -21.27
CA CYS A 161 -6.23 5.44 -22.17
C CYS A 161 -6.51 4.57 -23.39
N LYS A 162 -6.45 5.17 -24.59
CA LYS A 162 -6.59 4.42 -25.85
C LYS A 162 -5.29 3.73 -26.29
N ASN A 163 -4.15 4.37 -26.01
CA ASN A 163 -2.84 3.89 -26.47
C ASN A 163 -2.10 3.16 -25.35
N GLU A 164 -1.50 2.00 -25.66
CA GLU A 164 -0.73 1.20 -24.69
C GLU A 164 0.40 1.99 -24.05
N ARG A 165 1.17 2.73 -24.84
CA ARG A 165 2.26 3.56 -24.34
C ARG A 165 1.76 4.62 -23.36
N GLN A 166 0.64 5.27 -23.67
CA GLN A 166 0.04 6.26 -22.78
C GLN A 166 -0.45 5.61 -21.48
N ARG A 167 -1.10 4.44 -21.58
CA ARG A 167 -1.55 3.66 -20.41
C ARG A 167 -0.39 3.30 -19.50
N THR A 168 0.68 2.71 -20.04
CA THR A 168 1.88 2.34 -19.27
C THR A 168 2.52 3.56 -18.60
N LEU A 169 2.69 4.67 -19.33
CA LEU A 169 3.29 5.89 -18.78
C LEU A 169 2.41 6.54 -17.70
N ARG A 170 1.09 6.55 -17.88
CA ARG A 170 0.15 7.11 -16.90
C ARG A 170 0.09 6.24 -15.64
N MET A 171 0.06 4.92 -15.78
CA MET A 171 0.17 3.99 -14.65
C MET A 171 1.50 4.17 -13.89
N ALA A 172 2.62 4.26 -14.61
CA ALA A 172 3.93 4.51 -14.01
C ALA A 172 4.02 5.89 -13.33
N GLY A 173 3.38 6.91 -13.91
CA GLY A 173 3.27 8.25 -13.30
C GLY A 173 2.49 8.23 -11.99
N VAL A 174 1.44 7.42 -11.90
CA VAL A 174 0.70 7.22 -10.64
C VAL A 174 1.55 6.47 -9.61
N ASP A 175 2.27 5.41 -10.01
CA ASP A 175 3.22 4.74 -9.10
C ASP A 175 4.30 5.73 -8.60
N MET A 176 4.81 6.61 -9.47
CA MET A 176 5.73 7.68 -9.09
C MET A 176 5.13 8.64 -8.05
N MET A 177 3.88 9.07 -8.24
CA MET A 177 3.19 9.93 -7.29
C MET A 177 3.04 9.25 -5.94
N ILE A 178 2.68 7.97 -5.90
CA ILE A 178 2.63 7.19 -4.65
C ILE A 178 4.00 7.25 -3.94
N GLY A 179 5.09 7.05 -4.68
CA GLY A 179 6.45 7.10 -4.16
C GLY A 179 6.92 8.46 -3.66
N LEU A 180 6.55 9.55 -4.34
CA LEU A 180 6.87 10.91 -3.93
C LEU A 180 6.13 11.26 -2.64
N LEU A 181 4.82 11.02 -2.62
CA LEU A 181 3.98 11.38 -1.49
C LEU A 181 4.27 10.48 -0.27
N SER A 182 4.67 9.22 -0.48
CA SER A 182 5.09 8.34 0.62
C SER A 182 6.36 8.82 1.30
N GLY A 183 7.36 9.28 0.56
CA GLY A 183 8.59 9.82 1.16
C GLY A 183 8.36 11.13 1.90
N VAL A 184 7.56 12.04 1.32
CA VAL A 184 7.16 13.28 2.00
C VAL A 184 6.41 12.97 3.29
N ALA A 185 5.47 12.02 3.26
CA ALA A 185 4.75 11.58 4.44
C ALA A 185 5.69 10.96 5.49
N ALA A 186 6.64 10.11 5.07
CA ALA A 186 7.57 9.45 5.99
C ALA A 186 8.47 10.46 6.74
N ILE A 187 9.01 11.47 6.04
CA ILE A 187 9.78 12.54 6.67
C ILE A 187 8.89 13.32 7.63
N SER A 188 7.70 13.73 7.16
CA SER A 188 6.76 14.53 7.95
C SER A 188 6.37 13.83 9.24
N THR A 189 6.08 12.53 9.16
CA THR A 189 5.66 11.67 10.28
C THR A 189 6.62 11.75 11.47
N GLY A 190 7.93 11.62 11.22
CA GLY A 190 8.93 11.58 12.30
C GLY A 190 8.98 12.91 13.08
N TYR A 191 8.96 14.04 12.37
CA TYR A 191 8.93 15.36 13.00
C TYR A 191 7.60 15.63 13.71
N PHE A 192 6.50 15.25 13.08
CA PHE A 192 5.15 15.37 13.63
C PHE A 192 5.02 14.61 14.96
N LEU A 193 5.49 13.37 15.01
CA LEU A 193 5.47 12.56 16.22
C LEU A 193 6.33 13.18 17.33
N ARG A 194 7.52 13.70 17.00
CA ARG A 194 8.44 14.30 17.97
C ARG A 194 7.89 15.61 18.54
N ALA A 195 7.24 16.43 17.73
CA ALA A 195 6.76 17.75 18.13
C ALA A 195 5.39 17.71 18.84
N ALA A 196 4.48 16.84 18.38
CA ALA A 196 3.07 16.91 18.75
C ALA A 196 2.50 15.59 19.31
N GLY A 197 3.30 14.53 19.39
CA GLY A 197 2.83 13.21 19.83
C GLY A 197 1.97 12.50 18.77
N PHE A 198 1.27 11.43 19.18
CA PHE A 198 0.56 10.54 18.24
C PHE A 198 -0.80 11.08 17.73
N ASN A 199 -1.48 11.95 18.50
CA ASN A 199 -2.86 12.34 18.18
C ASN A 199 -2.96 13.27 16.96
N TRP A 200 -2.11 14.29 16.86
CA TRP A 200 -2.12 15.26 15.76
C TRP A 200 -1.84 14.67 14.38
N PRO A 201 -0.86 13.75 14.23
CA PRO A 201 -0.62 13.09 12.95
C PRO A 201 -1.80 12.22 12.51
N PHE A 202 -2.45 11.49 13.44
CA PHE A 202 -3.66 10.73 13.13
C PHE A 202 -4.82 11.63 12.70
N LEU A 203 -5.02 12.77 13.38
CA LEU A 203 -6.03 13.75 13.00
C LEU A 203 -5.77 14.33 11.60
N THR A 204 -4.51 14.65 11.29
CA THR A 204 -4.11 15.19 9.98
C THR A 204 -4.39 14.17 8.87
N SER A 205 -4.10 12.89 9.12
CA SER A 205 -4.42 11.82 8.17
C SER A 205 -5.93 11.65 7.99
N LEU A 206 -6.71 11.67 9.08
CA LEU A 206 -8.17 11.59 9.01
C LEU A 206 -8.75 12.73 8.14
N LEU A 207 -8.29 13.96 8.33
CA LEU A 207 -8.71 15.11 7.52
C LEU A 207 -8.33 14.95 6.04
N CYS A 208 -7.12 14.46 5.75
CA CYS A 208 -6.66 14.21 4.38
C CYS A 208 -7.51 13.12 3.69
N GLN A 209 -7.84 12.03 4.38
CA GLN A 209 -8.75 11.00 3.88
C GLN A 209 -10.16 11.54 3.65
N CYS A 210 -10.67 12.40 4.54
CA CYS A 210 -11.97 13.05 4.35
C CYS A 210 -11.97 13.91 3.09
N LEU A 211 -10.93 14.73 2.88
CA LEU A 211 -10.78 15.52 1.65
C LEU A 211 -10.69 14.64 0.40
N THR A 212 -9.99 13.51 0.48
CA THR A 212 -9.88 12.54 -0.60
C THR A 212 -11.24 11.93 -0.95
N LEU A 213 -12.03 11.57 0.06
CA LEU A 213 -13.39 11.06 -0.13
C LEU A 213 -14.31 12.11 -0.76
N LEU A 214 -14.26 13.36 -0.28
CA LEU A 214 -15.04 14.46 -0.85
C LEU A 214 -14.67 14.69 -2.32
N TYR A 215 -13.38 14.66 -2.67
CA TYR A 215 -12.93 14.75 -4.05
C TYR A 215 -13.48 13.59 -4.90
N ALA A 216 -13.38 12.35 -4.41
CA ALA A 216 -13.84 11.17 -5.12
C ALA A 216 -15.37 11.18 -5.37
N ILE A 217 -16.15 11.71 -4.44
CA ILE A 217 -17.61 11.80 -4.55
C ILE A 217 -18.01 12.96 -5.49
N PHE A 218 -17.50 14.17 -5.25
CA PHE A 218 -18.02 15.38 -5.87
C PHE A 218 -17.31 15.80 -7.17
N ILE A 219 -16.02 15.47 -7.32
CA ILE A 219 -15.17 15.99 -8.40
C ILE A 219 -14.85 14.92 -9.44
N LEU A 220 -14.43 13.73 -8.99
CA LEU A 220 -14.11 12.63 -9.89
C LEU A 220 -15.34 12.27 -10.72
N GLU A 221 -15.22 12.09 -12.03
CA GLU A 221 -16.34 11.66 -12.87
C GLU A 221 -16.32 10.16 -13.12
N GLU A 222 -17.49 9.56 -13.34
CA GLU A 222 -17.61 8.12 -13.61
C GLU A 222 -17.17 7.78 -15.05
N THR A 223 -16.37 6.73 -15.23
CA THR A 223 -15.93 6.26 -16.56
C THR A 223 -16.86 5.20 -17.14
N VAL A 224 -17.49 4.40 -16.28
CA VAL A 224 -18.43 3.33 -16.68
C VAL A 224 -19.83 3.72 -16.24
N LYS A 225 -20.70 4.03 -17.21
CA LYS A 225 -22.11 4.34 -16.91
C LYS A 225 -22.84 3.07 -16.48
N ALA A 226 -23.41 3.09 -15.28
CA ALA A 226 -24.31 2.04 -14.83
C ALA A 226 -25.54 1.96 -15.77
N PRO A 227 -26.08 0.75 -16.02
CA PRO A 227 -27.39 0.63 -16.64
C PRO A 227 -28.44 1.35 -15.79
N ASN A 228 -29.44 1.97 -16.43
CA ASN A 228 -30.42 2.86 -15.79
C ASN A 228 -31.02 2.24 -14.50
N GLU A 229 -31.21 3.09 -13.48
CA GLU A 229 -31.61 2.76 -12.10
C GLU A 229 -32.95 2.02 -11.92
N GLY A 230 -33.66 1.66 -13.00
CA GLY A 230 -34.96 0.99 -12.97
C GLY A 230 -34.96 -0.51 -12.64
N ASP A 231 -33.80 -1.18 -12.65
CA ASP A 231 -33.73 -2.67 -12.55
C ASP A 231 -33.14 -3.21 -11.22
N ILE A 232 -32.78 -2.34 -10.25
CA ILE A 232 -31.85 -2.74 -9.16
C ILE A 232 -32.54 -3.13 -7.83
N PHE A 233 -33.84 -2.88 -7.63
CA PHE A 233 -34.52 -3.18 -6.36
C PHE A 233 -35.36 -4.47 -6.40
N ASP A 234 -34.72 -5.61 -6.63
CA ASP A 234 -35.33 -6.90 -6.31
C ASP A 234 -34.31 -7.85 -5.64
N GLU A 235 -34.72 -8.53 -4.57
CA GLU A 235 -33.82 -9.37 -3.77
C GLU A 235 -33.32 -10.61 -4.55
N SER A 236 -34.11 -10.99 -5.57
CA SER A 236 -33.77 -11.95 -6.63
C SER A 236 -32.57 -11.47 -7.47
N THR A 237 -32.52 -10.17 -7.80
CA THR A 237 -31.47 -9.52 -8.59
C THR A 237 -30.11 -9.52 -7.89
N ARG A 238 -30.03 -9.47 -6.55
CA ARG A 238 -28.75 -9.52 -5.82
C ARG A 238 -28.06 -10.89 -5.93
N ARG A 239 -28.84 -11.97 -5.80
CA ARG A 239 -28.34 -13.36 -5.93
C ARG A 239 -27.98 -13.66 -7.39
N HIS A 240 -28.76 -13.11 -8.33
CA HIS A 240 -28.42 -13.11 -9.75
C HIS A 240 -27.18 -12.26 -10.05
N ALA A 241 -27.00 -11.08 -9.45
CA ALA A 241 -25.86 -10.19 -9.69
C ALA A 241 -24.53 -10.83 -9.26
N LEU A 242 -24.48 -11.48 -8.10
CA LEU A 242 -23.33 -12.28 -7.67
C LEU A 242 -23.03 -13.42 -8.66
N LYS A 243 -24.07 -14.17 -9.06
CA LYS A 243 -23.95 -15.25 -10.05
C LYS A 243 -23.49 -14.73 -11.41
N TYR A 244 -23.97 -13.58 -11.85
CA TYR A 244 -23.59 -12.91 -13.10
C TYR A 244 -22.23 -12.22 -13.04
N MET A 245 -21.75 -11.81 -11.86
CA MET A 245 -20.38 -11.28 -11.66
C MET A 245 -19.36 -12.41 -11.76
N VAL A 246 -19.59 -13.52 -11.05
CA VAL A 246 -18.72 -14.72 -11.15
C VAL A 246 -18.77 -15.30 -12.57
N CYS A 247 -19.96 -15.34 -13.18
CA CYS A 247 -20.11 -15.76 -14.57
C CYS A 247 -19.52 -14.74 -15.56
N GLY A 248 -19.48 -13.45 -15.23
CA GLY A 248 -18.87 -12.38 -16.02
C GLY A 248 -17.35 -12.55 -16.10
N VAL A 249 -16.69 -12.75 -14.96
CA VAL A 249 -15.26 -13.11 -14.93
C VAL A 249 -15.01 -14.38 -15.75
N TYR A 250 -15.82 -15.42 -15.55
CA TYR A 250 -15.73 -16.65 -16.34
C TYR A 250 -15.95 -16.41 -17.84
N GLN A 251 -16.89 -15.55 -18.24
CA GLN A 251 -17.19 -15.20 -19.63
C GLN A 251 -16.05 -14.44 -20.29
N THR A 252 -15.43 -13.49 -19.59
CA THR A 252 -14.24 -12.77 -20.05
C THR A 252 -13.10 -13.74 -20.33
N PHE A 253 -12.91 -14.75 -19.46
CA PHE A 253 -11.92 -15.80 -19.70
C PHE A 253 -12.38 -16.87 -20.69
N SER A 254 -13.68 -17.15 -20.85
CA SER A 254 -14.17 -18.20 -21.73
C SER A 254 -14.07 -17.81 -23.20
N GLY A 255 -14.32 -16.54 -23.52
CA GLY A 255 -14.28 -16.00 -24.89
C GLY A 255 -12.88 -15.84 -25.49
N LEU A 256 -11.83 -15.93 -24.67
CA LEU A 256 -10.44 -15.80 -25.13
C LEU A 256 -9.93 -17.10 -25.77
N SER A 257 -8.96 -16.98 -26.67
CA SER A 257 -8.24 -18.17 -27.19
C SER A 257 -7.45 -18.86 -26.08
N SER A 258 -7.24 -20.17 -26.16
CA SER A 258 -6.47 -20.93 -25.15
C SER A 258 -5.06 -20.37 -24.93
N LYS A 259 -4.43 -19.85 -25.99
CA LYS A 259 -3.12 -19.18 -25.92
C LYS A 259 -3.19 -17.89 -25.09
N CYS A 260 -4.21 -17.07 -25.29
CA CYS A 260 -4.39 -15.84 -24.50
C CYS A 260 -4.69 -16.14 -23.03
N LYS A 261 -5.49 -17.18 -22.74
CA LYS A 261 -5.76 -17.62 -21.36
C LYS A 261 -4.48 -18.05 -20.63
N ILE A 262 -3.64 -18.86 -21.29
CA ILE A 262 -2.35 -19.29 -20.73
C ILE A 262 -1.43 -18.09 -20.51
N LEU A 263 -1.35 -17.17 -21.47
CA LEU A 263 -0.55 -15.95 -21.34
C LEU A 263 -1.01 -15.10 -20.16
N LEU A 264 -2.32 -14.82 -20.03
CA LEU A 264 -2.87 -14.06 -18.92
C LEU A 264 -2.63 -14.75 -17.58
N ALA A 265 -2.81 -16.08 -17.49
CA ALA A 265 -2.54 -16.84 -16.28
C ALA A 265 -1.05 -16.72 -15.87
N LEU A 266 -0.13 -16.81 -16.84
CA LEU A 266 1.30 -16.65 -16.60
C LEU A 266 1.62 -15.21 -16.14
N MET A 267 1.04 -14.20 -16.76
CA MET A 267 1.24 -12.80 -16.37
C MET A 267 0.70 -12.51 -14.96
N MET A 268 -0.48 -13.03 -14.63
CA MET A 268 -1.05 -12.94 -13.29
C MET A 268 -0.14 -13.63 -12.27
N PHE A 269 0.37 -14.83 -12.59
CA PHE A 269 1.30 -15.55 -11.72
C PHE A 269 2.60 -14.77 -11.49
N ILE A 270 3.21 -14.20 -12.54
CA ILE A 270 4.41 -13.36 -12.42
C ILE A 270 4.11 -12.15 -11.53
N PHE A 271 2.98 -11.46 -11.76
CA PHE A 271 2.63 -10.29 -10.99
C PHE A 271 2.36 -10.60 -9.51
N THR A 272 1.62 -11.67 -9.20
CA THR A 272 1.32 -12.03 -7.82
C THR A 272 2.57 -12.49 -7.07
N THR A 273 3.40 -13.34 -7.68
CA THR A 273 4.66 -13.80 -7.07
C THR A 273 5.64 -12.66 -6.86
N PHE A 274 5.80 -11.77 -7.85
CA PHE A 274 6.63 -10.58 -7.73
C PHE A 274 6.11 -9.62 -6.64
N SER A 275 4.80 -9.34 -6.64
CA SER A 275 4.17 -8.48 -5.62
C SER A 275 4.36 -9.05 -4.22
N PHE A 276 4.16 -10.36 -4.05
CA PHE A 276 4.35 -11.04 -2.78
C PHE A 276 5.81 -10.94 -2.29
N ALA A 277 6.77 -11.23 -3.17
CA ALA A 277 8.18 -11.13 -2.83
C ALA A 277 8.62 -9.69 -2.49
N TYR A 278 8.15 -8.70 -3.26
CA TYR A 278 8.49 -7.30 -3.06
C TYR A 278 7.87 -6.74 -1.77
N VAL A 279 6.55 -6.85 -1.61
CA VAL A 279 5.83 -6.31 -0.44
C VAL A 279 6.24 -7.04 0.84
N GLY A 280 6.33 -8.37 0.78
CA GLY A 280 6.80 -9.20 1.90
C GLY A 280 8.26 -8.92 2.29
N GLY A 281 9.10 -8.59 1.31
CA GLY A 281 10.48 -8.17 1.56
C GLY A 281 10.56 -6.82 2.27
N ILE A 282 9.85 -5.81 1.77
CA ILE A 282 9.88 -4.44 2.31
C ILE A 282 9.25 -4.35 3.72
N SER A 283 8.23 -5.14 4.04
CA SER A 283 7.59 -5.10 5.36
C SER A 283 8.54 -5.50 6.51
N LEU A 284 9.55 -6.32 6.22
CA LEU A 284 10.57 -6.75 7.19
C LEU A 284 11.71 -5.73 7.36
N VAL A 285 11.86 -4.80 6.42
CA VAL A 285 12.97 -3.84 6.42
C VAL A 285 12.96 -2.94 7.65
N THR A 286 11.80 -2.40 8.03
CA THR A 286 11.69 -1.52 9.21
C THR A 286 12.09 -2.27 10.49
N LEU A 287 11.71 -3.54 10.59
CA LEU A 287 12.06 -4.38 11.73
C LEU A 287 13.56 -4.70 11.74
N TYR A 288 14.16 -4.90 10.57
CA TYR A 288 15.60 -5.08 10.42
C TYR A 288 16.39 -3.82 10.81
N GLU A 289 15.93 -2.65 10.37
CA GLU A 289 16.54 -1.34 10.68
C GLU A 289 16.47 -1.01 12.18
N LEU A 290 15.43 -1.44 12.88
CA LEU A 290 15.26 -1.24 14.32
C LEU A 290 16.18 -2.13 15.17
N ASN A 291 16.67 -3.26 14.63
CA ASN A 291 17.43 -4.27 15.38
C ASN A 291 18.94 -4.16 15.17
N GLU A 292 19.70 -4.88 16.01
CA GLU A 292 21.14 -5.09 15.83
C GLU A 292 21.41 -5.76 14.47
N PRO A 293 22.38 -5.29 13.67
CA PRO A 293 23.46 -4.33 13.97
C PRO A 293 23.18 -2.85 13.67
N LEU A 294 22.00 -2.50 13.13
CA LEU A 294 21.72 -1.15 12.62
C LEU A 294 21.20 -0.19 13.70
N CYS A 295 20.20 -0.61 14.47
CA CYS A 295 19.63 0.14 15.60
C CYS A 295 19.26 1.59 15.28
N TRP A 296 18.57 1.77 14.15
CA TRP A 296 18.16 3.07 13.64
C TRP A 296 17.14 3.75 14.57
N ASN A 297 17.26 5.07 14.69
CA ASN A 297 16.24 5.89 15.34
C ASN A 297 15.12 6.26 14.34
N GLU A 298 14.03 6.85 14.84
CA GLU A 298 12.89 7.23 13.99
C GLU A 298 13.24 8.20 12.85
N VAL A 299 14.27 9.04 13.03
CA VAL A 299 14.74 9.98 12.01
C VAL A 299 15.47 9.24 10.87
N LEU A 300 16.34 8.29 11.22
CA LEU A 300 17.12 7.53 10.23
C LEU A 300 16.23 6.57 9.43
N ILE A 301 15.23 5.97 10.07
CA ILE A 301 14.15 5.23 9.38
C ILE A 301 13.38 6.15 8.43
N GLY A 302 13.08 7.39 8.87
CA GLY A 302 12.47 8.41 8.01
C GLY A 302 13.31 8.70 6.77
N TYR A 303 14.63 8.88 6.91
CA TYR A 303 15.55 9.06 5.76
C TYR A 303 15.62 7.82 4.86
N GLY A 304 15.69 6.62 5.42
CA GLY A 304 15.68 5.36 4.65
C GLY A 304 14.39 5.18 3.85
N SER A 305 13.25 5.50 4.45
CA SER A 305 11.95 5.50 3.78
C SER A 305 11.88 6.56 2.68
N ALA A 306 12.35 7.78 2.95
CA ALA A 306 12.41 8.87 1.96
C ALA A 306 13.29 8.53 0.75
N LEU A 307 14.38 7.79 0.94
CA LEU A 307 15.19 7.31 -0.18
C LEU A 307 14.42 6.34 -1.08
N SER A 308 13.37 5.67 -0.58
CA SER A 308 12.50 4.86 -1.43
C SER A 308 11.80 5.71 -2.50
N THR A 309 11.58 7.01 -2.27
CA THR A 309 11.08 7.93 -3.31
C THR A 309 11.98 7.98 -4.54
N THR A 310 13.30 7.89 -4.35
CA THR A 310 14.24 7.89 -5.48
C THR A 310 14.00 6.69 -6.39
N VAL A 311 13.72 5.52 -5.80
CA VAL A 311 13.41 4.27 -6.53
C VAL A 311 12.16 4.43 -7.40
N PHE A 312 11.10 5.05 -6.88
CA PHE A 312 9.89 5.32 -7.66
C PHE A 312 10.15 6.31 -8.81
N LEU A 313 10.94 7.36 -8.57
CA LEU A 313 11.30 8.35 -9.58
C LEU A 313 12.16 7.75 -10.69
N THR A 314 13.20 7.00 -10.33
CA THR A 314 14.09 6.33 -11.30
C THR A 314 13.37 5.21 -12.05
N SER A 315 12.45 4.50 -11.40
CA SER A 315 11.61 3.52 -12.08
C SER A 315 10.69 4.17 -13.12
N PHE A 316 10.05 5.30 -12.79
CA PHE A 316 9.27 6.06 -13.78
C PHE A 316 10.13 6.56 -14.94
N ALA A 317 11.28 7.17 -14.64
CA ALA A 317 12.21 7.66 -15.66
C ALA A 317 12.68 6.53 -16.57
N GLY A 318 13.00 5.36 -16.02
CA GLY A 318 13.43 4.22 -16.80
C GLY A 318 12.28 3.56 -17.59
N VAL A 319 11.06 3.46 -17.05
CA VAL A 319 9.89 3.05 -17.88
C VAL A 319 9.69 4.04 -19.02
N ALA A 320 9.77 5.34 -18.77
CA ALA A 320 9.60 6.38 -19.77
C ALA A 320 10.67 6.30 -20.88
N ALA A 321 11.94 6.21 -20.49
CA ALA A 321 13.07 6.11 -21.40
C ALA A 321 13.03 4.80 -22.22
N LEU A 322 12.87 3.65 -21.56
CA LEU A 322 12.87 2.34 -22.24
C LEU A 322 11.65 2.18 -23.16
N THR A 323 10.48 2.69 -22.76
CA THR A 323 9.29 2.69 -23.62
C THR A 323 9.47 3.65 -24.81
N TYR A 324 10.14 4.79 -24.62
CA TYR A 324 10.46 5.70 -25.72
C TYR A 324 11.45 5.07 -26.72
N CYS A 325 12.46 4.37 -26.21
CA CYS A 325 13.42 3.60 -26.99
C CYS A 325 12.83 2.33 -27.65
N ARG A 326 11.52 2.10 -27.53
CA ARG A 326 10.79 0.94 -28.08
C ARG A 326 11.35 -0.42 -27.59
N VAL A 327 11.89 -0.46 -26.38
CA VAL A 327 12.35 -1.70 -25.76
C VAL A 327 11.15 -2.62 -25.49
N PRO A 328 11.24 -3.94 -25.78
CA PRO A 328 10.20 -4.91 -25.45
C PRO A 328 9.77 -4.84 -23.97
N GLN A 329 8.46 -4.83 -23.71
CA GLN A 329 7.90 -4.71 -22.35
C GLN A 329 8.39 -5.81 -21.40
N LEU A 330 8.58 -7.04 -21.90
CA LEU A 330 9.12 -8.16 -21.11
C LEU A 330 10.56 -7.91 -20.64
N LEU A 331 11.39 -7.22 -21.43
CA LEU A 331 12.76 -6.87 -21.00
C LEU A 331 12.73 -5.82 -19.88
N ILE A 332 11.80 -4.86 -19.94
CA ILE A 332 11.62 -3.86 -18.87
C ILE A 332 11.22 -4.56 -17.56
N VAL A 333 10.31 -5.53 -17.64
CA VAL A 333 9.91 -6.37 -16.48
C VAL A 333 11.11 -7.15 -15.95
N LEU A 334 11.88 -7.82 -16.82
CA LEU A 334 13.05 -8.60 -16.43
C LEU A 334 14.10 -7.74 -15.72
N LEU A 335 14.41 -6.56 -16.25
CA LEU A 335 15.35 -5.62 -15.62
C LEU A 335 14.90 -5.21 -14.22
N GLY A 336 13.60 -4.94 -14.03
CA GLY A 336 13.05 -4.61 -12.72
C GLY A 336 13.11 -5.78 -11.73
N ILE A 337 12.83 -7.02 -12.17
CA ILE A 337 12.95 -8.22 -11.33
C ILE A 337 14.41 -8.46 -10.91
N LEU A 338 15.35 -8.33 -11.84
CA LEU A 338 16.79 -8.45 -11.54
C LEU A 338 17.28 -7.35 -10.58
N SER A 339 16.75 -6.13 -10.72
CA SER A 339 17.00 -5.00 -9.81
C SER A 339 16.52 -5.32 -8.39
N VAL A 340 15.32 -5.90 -8.22
CA VAL A 340 14.84 -6.36 -6.90
C VAL A 340 15.73 -7.48 -6.35
N ALA A 341 16.01 -8.50 -7.15
CA ALA A 341 16.79 -9.66 -6.71
C ALA A 341 18.18 -9.25 -6.21
N SER A 342 18.89 -8.41 -6.98
CA SER A 342 20.21 -7.90 -6.59
C SER A 342 20.17 -7.04 -5.33
N GLY A 343 19.15 -6.20 -5.17
CA GLY A 343 18.95 -5.39 -3.96
C GLY A 343 18.65 -6.23 -2.71
N MET A 344 17.75 -7.20 -2.81
CA MET A 344 17.40 -8.09 -1.69
C MET A 344 18.59 -8.97 -1.27
N ILE A 345 19.37 -9.47 -2.24
CA ILE A 345 20.61 -10.20 -1.95
C ILE A 345 21.59 -9.29 -1.21
N LEU A 346 21.83 -8.06 -1.68
CA LEU A 346 22.75 -7.14 -1.00
C LEU A 346 22.26 -6.78 0.41
N MET A 347 20.94 -6.61 0.58
CA MET A 347 20.32 -6.33 1.88
C MET A 347 20.59 -7.42 2.92
N SER A 348 20.60 -8.69 2.51
CA SER A 348 20.89 -9.81 3.42
C SER A 348 22.28 -9.74 4.08
N PHE A 349 23.22 -9.02 3.46
CA PHE A 349 24.58 -8.81 3.98
C PHE A 349 24.77 -7.43 4.63
N ALA A 350 23.71 -6.61 4.72
CA ALA A 350 23.79 -5.21 5.14
C ALA A 350 23.96 -5.03 6.66
N LYS A 351 25.19 -5.15 7.15
CA LYS A 351 25.50 -4.99 8.58
C LYS A 351 25.74 -3.54 9.04
N THR A 352 25.81 -2.57 8.13
CA THR A 352 26.11 -1.17 8.45
C THR A 352 25.10 -0.24 7.82
N THR A 353 24.86 0.91 8.46
CA THR A 353 23.95 1.95 7.97
C THR A 353 24.28 2.38 6.54
N VAL A 354 25.57 2.53 6.23
CA VAL A 354 26.03 2.90 4.88
C VAL A 354 25.67 1.82 3.86
N LEU A 355 25.93 0.54 4.18
CA LEU A 355 25.60 -0.56 3.29
C LEU A 355 24.08 -0.67 3.06
N MET A 356 23.29 -0.42 4.11
CA MET A 356 21.83 -0.39 4.01
C MET A 356 21.31 0.75 3.11
N PHE A 357 21.99 1.90 3.07
CA PHE A 357 21.68 2.94 2.10
C PHE A 357 22.13 2.57 0.67
N ILE A 358 23.30 1.92 0.52
CA ILE A 358 23.81 1.46 -0.78
C ILE A 358 22.88 0.42 -1.42
N VAL A 359 22.20 -0.41 -0.63
CA VAL A 359 21.17 -1.38 -1.10
C VAL A 359 20.12 -0.74 -2.00
N ARG A 360 19.82 0.55 -1.82
CA ARG A 360 18.83 1.26 -2.64
C ARG A 360 19.30 1.48 -4.09
N ILE A 361 20.60 1.49 -4.36
CA ILE A 361 21.19 1.67 -5.70
C ILE A 361 20.80 0.51 -6.64
N PRO A 362 21.08 -0.77 -6.34
CA PRO A 362 20.63 -1.87 -7.19
C PRO A 362 19.10 -1.95 -7.27
N MET A 363 18.35 -1.42 -6.30
CA MET A 363 16.89 -1.40 -6.30
C MET A 363 16.24 -0.25 -7.10
N LEU A 364 17.01 0.65 -7.73
CA LEU A 364 16.47 1.85 -8.39
C LEU A 364 15.40 1.55 -9.47
N LEU A 365 15.41 0.37 -10.09
CA LEU A 365 14.47 -0.01 -11.14
C LEU A 365 13.39 -0.97 -10.67
N SER A 366 13.28 -1.19 -9.36
CA SER A 366 12.42 -2.23 -8.77
C SER A 366 10.92 -2.03 -8.96
N ILE A 367 10.44 -0.80 -9.22
CA ILE A 367 9.00 -0.54 -9.38
C ILE A 367 8.54 -0.76 -10.82
N MET A 368 9.45 -0.78 -11.80
CA MET A 368 9.10 -0.92 -13.23
C MET A 368 8.16 -2.09 -13.58
N PRO A 369 8.29 -3.29 -12.98
CA PRO A 369 7.45 -4.42 -13.35
C PRO A 369 5.96 -4.16 -13.10
N PHE A 370 5.61 -3.41 -12.06
CA PHE A 370 4.21 -3.16 -11.68
C PHE A 370 3.38 -2.47 -12.79
N PRO A 371 3.70 -1.25 -13.25
CA PRO A 371 2.91 -0.57 -14.28
C PRO A 371 2.98 -1.27 -15.64
N VAL A 372 4.12 -1.90 -15.97
CA VAL A 372 4.29 -2.61 -17.25
C VAL A 372 3.43 -3.86 -17.30
N LEU A 373 3.46 -4.71 -16.26
CA LEU A 373 2.63 -5.91 -16.17
C LEU A 373 1.14 -5.56 -16.16
N ARG A 374 0.71 -4.55 -15.38
CA ARG A 374 -0.69 -4.08 -15.38
C ARG A 374 -1.15 -3.64 -16.77
N SER A 375 -0.32 -2.86 -17.48
CA SER A 375 -0.65 -2.39 -18.83
C SER A 375 -0.70 -3.53 -19.86
N MET A 376 0.20 -4.51 -19.76
CA MET A 376 0.19 -5.69 -20.62
C MET A 376 -1.04 -6.57 -20.39
N MET A 377 -1.44 -6.81 -19.14
CA MET A 377 -2.66 -7.56 -18.84
C MET A 377 -3.91 -6.85 -19.37
N SER A 378 -4.01 -5.55 -19.14
CA SER A 378 -5.12 -4.74 -19.63
C SER A 378 -5.24 -4.77 -21.15
N LYS A 379 -4.12 -4.87 -21.89
CA LYS A 379 -4.10 -5.02 -23.37
C LYS A 379 -4.75 -6.32 -23.84
N ASN A 380 -4.46 -7.42 -23.15
CA ASN A 380 -4.89 -8.74 -23.61
C ASN A 380 -6.37 -9.02 -23.31
N ILE A 381 -7.02 -8.16 -22.52
CA ILE A 381 -8.42 -8.24 -22.13
C ILE A 381 -9.28 -7.25 -22.93
N SER A 382 -8.73 -6.10 -23.32
CA SER A 382 -9.35 -5.11 -24.23
C SER A 382 -9.27 -5.55 -25.68
#